data_AF-A0A1G2QL12-F1
#
_entry.id   AF-A0A1G2QL12-F1
#
_cell.length_a   1.000
_cell.length_b   1.000
_cell.length_c   1.000
_cell.angle_alpha   90.00
_cell.angle_beta   90.00
_cell.angle_gamma   90.00
#
_symmetry.space_group_name_H-M   'P 1'
#
loop_
_entity.id
_entity.type
_entity.pdbx_description
1 polymer ?
#
loop_
_entity_poly.entity_id
_entity_poly.type
_entity_poly.pdbx_seq_one_letter_code
_entity_poly.pdbx_strand_id
1 'polypeptide(L)'
;MKNAIILIVIIALIIVGYLVFKNKGEETPQIIEMATTTPAAEPLRVSIALATQNKSGESGAATLEDVDGKLKVTLVLSGAPEGVSQPAHIHIGTCAKLGDPTYTLSNVVGGNSETLLDTATVEQILAGLPLAVNVHKSATEASKYVACGNIVNPNAPVAASSTGATAATGIATTTP
;
A
#
# COMPACT_ATOMS: atom_id res chain seq x y z
N MET A 1 -66.39 23.67 -49.17
CA MET A 1 -66.08 24.08 -47.77
C MET A 1 -66.01 22.90 -46.80
N LYS A 2 -66.98 21.96 -46.80
CA LYS A 2 -66.99 20.78 -45.91
C LYS A 2 -65.74 19.88 -45.99
N ASN A 3 -65.22 19.60 -47.19
CA ASN A 3 -64.06 18.71 -47.36
C ASN A 3 -62.74 19.35 -46.90
N ALA A 4 -62.63 20.67 -46.97
CA ALA A 4 -61.48 21.41 -46.46
C ALA A 4 -61.45 21.44 -44.93
N ILE A 5 -62.62 21.54 -44.28
CA ILE A 5 -62.75 21.47 -42.83
C ILE A 5 -62.36 20.07 -42.32
N ILE A 6 -62.80 19.01 -43.01
CA ILE A 6 -62.45 17.63 -42.64
C ILE A 6 -60.93 17.39 -42.73
N LEU A 7 -60.26 17.90 -43.77
CA LEU A 7 -58.80 17.77 -43.92
C LEU A 7 -58.04 18.52 -42.82
N ILE A 8 -58.46 19.72 -42.45
CA ILE A 8 -57.82 20.51 -41.39
C ILE A 8 -57.94 19.82 -40.03
N VAL A 9 -59.09 19.22 -39.74
CA VAL A 9 -59.31 18.46 -38.49
C VAL A 9 -58.43 17.21 -38.43
N ILE A 10 -58.28 16.48 -39.53
CA ILE A 10 -57.40 15.29 -39.59
C ILE A 10 -55.93 15.68 -39.37
N ILE A 11 -55.47 16.76 -40.02
CA ILE A 11 -54.09 17.24 -39.87
C ILE A 11 -53.84 17.69 -38.42
N ALA A 12 -54.80 18.41 -37.81
CA ALA A 12 -54.70 18.81 -36.41
C ALA A 12 -54.64 17.60 -35.46
N LEU A 13 -55.44 16.56 -35.69
CA LEU A 13 -55.42 15.34 -34.89
C LEU A 13 -54.11 14.55 -35.03
N ILE A 14 -53.52 14.52 -36.23
CA ILE A 14 -52.21 13.89 -36.47
C ILE A 14 -51.10 14.68 -35.77
N ILE A 15 -51.11 16.01 -35.83
CA ILE A 15 -50.11 16.87 -35.15
C ILE A 15 -50.23 16.73 -33.64
N VAL A 16 -51.44 16.78 -33.08
CA VAL A 16 -51.67 16.58 -31.64
C VAL A 16 -51.25 15.18 -31.22
N GLY A 17 -51.60 14.15 -32.00
CA GLY A 17 -51.17 12.78 -31.77
C GLY A 17 -49.64 12.64 -31.76
N TYR A 18 -48.95 13.27 -32.71
CA TYR A 18 -47.49 13.27 -32.81
C TYR A 18 -46.83 14.00 -31.62
N LEU A 19 -47.37 15.14 -31.20
CA LEU A 19 -46.88 15.89 -30.04
C LEU A 19 -47.09 15.13 -28.72
N VAL A 20 -48.23 14.46 -28.57
CA VAL A 20 -48.49 13.58 -27.41
C VAL A 20 -47.56 12.36 -27.42
N PHE A 21 -47.22 11.83 -28.60
CA PHE A 21 -46.33 10.67 -28.72
C PHE A 21 -44.85 11.02 -28.49
N LYS A 22 -44.38 12.20 -28.92
CA LYS A 22 -42.99 12.65 -28.65
C LYS A 22 -42.70 12.98 -27.18
N ASN A 23 -43.74 13.23 -26.38
CA ASN A 23 -43.57 13.55 -24.96
C ASN A 23 -43.65 12.32 -24.04
N LYS A 24 -43.83 11.10 -24.56
CA LYS A 24 -43.62 9.88 -23.78
C LYS A 24 -42.12 9.58 -23.77
N GLY A 25 -41.44 10.11 -22.76
CA GLY A 25 -40.08 9.66 -22.43
C GLY A 25 -40.09 8.15 -22.24
N GLU A 26 -39.14 7.47 -22.86
CA GLU A 26 -38.86 6.07 -22.59
C GLU A 26 -38.39 5.97 -21.14
N GLU A 27 -39.32 5.68 -20.24
CA GLU A 27 -38.97 5.10 -18.95
C GLU A 27 -38.48 3.68 -19.22
N THR A 28 -37.20 3.58 -19.52
CA THR A 28 -36.45 2.32 -19.44
C THR A 28 -36.72 1.75 -18.04
N PRO A 29 -37.28 0.53 -17.92
CA PRO A 29 -37.38 -0.11 -16.62
C PRO A 29 -35.97 -0.19 -16.06
N GLN A 30 -35.70 0.58 -15.00
CA GLN A 30 -34.51 0.38 -14.19
C GLN A 30 -34.67 -1.01 -13.58
N ILE A 31 -34.11 -2.00 -14.26
CA ILE A 31 -33.68 -3.23 -13.62
C ILE A 31 -32.89 -2.77 -12.40
N ILE A 32 -33.49 -2.95 -11.22
CA ILE A 32 -32.77 -2.85 -9.97
C ILE A 32 -31.81 -4.02 -10.01
N GLU A 33 -30.67 -3.78 -10.64
CA GLU A 33 -29.46 -4.54 -10.42
C GLU A 33 -29.27 -4.43 -8.93
N MET A 34 -29.65 -5.49 -8.22
CA MET A 34 -29.20 -5.71 -6.86
C MET A 34 -27.69 -5.71 -6.99
N ALA A 35 -27.11 -4.50 -6.85
CA ALA A 35 -25.70 -4.29 -6.76
C ALA A 35 -25.29 -5.20 -5.62
N THR A 36 -24.78 -6.36 -6.00
CA THR A 36 -24.02 -7.20 -5.12
C THR A 36 -22.79 -6.34 -4.91
N THR A 37 -22.85 -5.49 -3.89
CA THR A 37 -21.69 -4.73 -3.43
C THR A 37 -20.76 -5.78 -2.86
N THR A 38 -20.06 -6.47 -3.75
CA THR A 38 -18.83 -7.18 -3.43
C THR A 38 -18.01 -6.15 -2.66
N PRO A 39 -17.72 -6.37 -1.38
CA PRO A 39 -16.83 -5.49 -0.65
C PRO A 39 -15.58 -5.34 -1.51
N ALA A 40 -15.25 -4.11 -1.90
CA ALA A 40 -13.97 -3.84 -2.53
C ALA A 40 -12.91 -4.41 -1.56
N ALA A 41 -12.12 -5.36 -2.04
CA ALA A 41 -11.06 -5.92 -1.23
C ALA A 41 -10.19 -4.74 -0.75
N GLU A 42 -10.01 -4.61 0.57
CA GLU A 42 -9.15 -3.56 1.09
C GLU A 42 -7.74 -3.71 0.48
N PRO A 43 -7.09 -2.61 0.07
CA PRO A 43 -5.78 -2.69 -0.53
C PRO A 43 -4.82 -3.39 0.42
N LEU A 44 -4.09 -4.38 -0.10
CA LEU A 44 -3.12 -5.13 0.69
C LEU A 44 -2.05 -4.15 1.21
N ARG A 45 -1.94 -4.08 2.54
CA ARG A 45 -0.96 -3.25 3.22
C ARG A 45 -0.08 -4.12 4.12
N VAL A 46 1.23 -3.92 4.03
CA VAL A 46 2.22 -4.60 4.88
C VAL A 46 2.97 -3.56 5.69
N SER A 47 2.96 -3.72 7.02
CA SER A 47 3.73 -2.87 7.94
C SER A 47 4.93 -3.65 8.45
N ILE A 48 6.10 -3.03 8.39
CA ILE A 48 7.39 -3.62 8.77
C ILE A 48 8.01 -2.75 9.86
N ALA A 49 8.23 -3.33 11.04
CA ALA A 49 9.00 -2.67 12.10
C ALA A 49 10.49 -2.61 11.73
N LEU A 50 11.08 -1.43 11.84
CA LEU A 50 12.52 -1.20 11.63
C LEU A 50 13.20 -1.05 12.99
N ALA A 51 14.06 -2.02 13.31
CA ALA A 51 14.89 -2.00 14.50
C ALA A 51 16.18 -1.20 14.28
N THR A 52 16.68 -0.61 15.36
CA THR A 52 17.98 0.09 15.35
C THR A 52 19.12 -0.86 14.96
N GLN A 53 20.03 -0.34 14.16
CA GLN A 53 21.28 -1.00 13.77
C GLN A 53 22.47 -0.18 14.23
N ASN A 54 23.57 -0.86 14.54
CA ASN A 54 24.87 -0.23 14.87
C ASN A 54 24.79 0.83 15.98
N LYS A 55 23.87 0.68 16.95
CA LYS A 55 23.64 1.63 18.05
C LYS A 55 23.30 3.05 17.56
N SER A 56 22.61 3.15 16.42
CA SER A 56 22.20 4.45 15.85
C SER A 56 21.25 5.23 16.76
N GLY A 57 20.43 4.54 17.55
CA GLY A 57 19.28 5.14 18.23
C GLY A 57 18.07 5.38 17.32
N GLU A 58 18.17 4.98 16.04
CA GLU A 58 17.13 5.17 15.04
C GLU A 58 16.25 3.93 14.90
N SER A 59 14.93 4.10 14.93
CA SER A 59 13.96 3.00 14.78
C SER A 59 12.64 3.52 14.22
N GLY A 60 11.79 2.65 13.69
CA GLY A 60 10.53 3.11 13.12
C GLY A 60 9.78 2.04 12.35
N ALA A 61 9.13 2.43 11.27
CA ALA A 61 8.36 1.52 10.43
C ALA A 61 8.44 1.87 8.94
N ALA A 62 8.32 0.84 8.11
CA ALA A 62 8.04 0.95 6.69
C ALA A 62 6.62 0.44 6.42
N THR A 63 5.88 1.10 5.55
CA THR A 63 4.58 0.63 5.05
C THR A 63 4.67 0.41 3.55
N LEU A 64 4.26 -0.78 3.11
CA LEU A 64 4.09 -1.14 1.70
C LEU A 64 2.59 -1.14 1.39
N GLU A 65 2.21 -0.45 0.32
CA GLU A 65 0.82 -0.34 -0.13
C GLU A 65 0.79 -0.24 -1.66
N ASP A 66 -0.18 -0.89 -2.31
CA ASP A 66 -0.41 -0.69 -3.74
C ASP A 66 -1.26 0.57 -3.97
N VAL A 67 -0.76 1.47 -4.80
CA VAL A 67 -1.45 2.69 -5.25
C VAL A 67 -1.39 2.73 -6.76
N ASP A 68 -2.55 2.67 -7.43
CA ASP A 68 -2.66 2.69 -8.89
C ASP A 68 -1.79 1.63 -9.61
N GLY A 69 -1.69 0.44 -9.02
CA GLY A 69 -0.88 -0.66 -9.55
C GLY A 69 0.63 -0.51 -9.34
N LYS A 70 1.04 0.43 -8.49
CA LYS A 70 2.44 0.70 -8.13
C LYS A 70 2.66 0.49 -6.65
N LEU A 71 3.86 0.08 -6.27
CA LEU A 71 4.24 -0.06 -4.88
C LEU A 71 4.60 1.30 -4.30
N LYS A 72 3.80 1.78 -3.35
CA LYS A 72 4.16 2.88 -2.46
C LYS A 72 4.87 2.34 -1.23
N VAL A 73 6.03 2.92 -0.93
CA VAL A 73 6.82 2.65 0.27
C VAL A 73 6.92 3.94 1.09
N THR A 74 6.37 3.93 2.30
CA THR A 74 6.48 5.04 3.25
C THR A 74 7.36 4.62 4.43
N LEU A 75 8.36 5.43 4.77
CA LEU A 75 9.26 5.24 5.90
C LEU A 75 9.06 6.36 6.92
N VAL A 76 8.91 5.98 8.19
CA VAL A 76 8.87 6.90 9.32
C VAL A 76 9.82 6.39 10.39
N LEU A 77 10.86 7.17 10.70
CA LEU A 77 11.89 6.89 11.70
C LEU A 77 11.88 7.95 12.81
N SER A 78 12.05 7.48 14.04
CA SER A 78 12.42 8.29 15.20
C SER A 78 13.93 8.27 15.39
N GLY A 79 14.50 9.36 15.92
CA GLY A 79 15.93 9.48 16.19
C GLY A 79 16.80 9.85 14.99
N ALA A 80 16.21 9.99 13.80
CA ALA A 80 16.93 10.42 12.60
C ALA A 80 17.47 11.85 12.78
N PRO A 81 18.74 12.12 12.44
CA PRO A 81 19.33 13.44 12.60
C PRO A 81 18.76 14.46 11.60
N GLU A 82 18.47 15.67 12.07
CA GLU A 82 18.03 16.77 11.21
C GLU A 82 19.10 17.14 10.17
N GLY A 83 18.66 17.51 8.96
CA GLY A 83 19.53 17.95 7.87
C GLY A 83 20.40 16.85 7.24
N VAL A 84 20.31 15.60 7.71
CA VAL A 84 21.01 14.47 7.11
C VAL A 84 20.07 13.73 6.16
N SER A 85 20.55 13.52 4.94
CA SER A 85 19.89 12.66 3.95
C SER A 85 20.42 11.24 4.06
N GLN A 86 19.54 10.31 4.41
CA GLN A 86 19.86 8.90 4.68
C GLN A 86 19.34 8.00 3.56
N PRO A 87 20.20 7.38 2.74
CA PRO A 87 19.77 6.46 1.69
C PRO A 87 18.94 5.30 2.25
N ALA A 88 17.93 4.85 1.51
CA ALA A 88 17.10 3.73 1.88
C ALA A 88 16.88 2.79 0.68
N HIS A 89 16.83 1.49 0.96
CA HIS A 89 16.67 0.46 -0.06
C HIS A 89 15.85 -0.71 0.47
N ILE A 90 15.27 -1.47 -0.47
CA ILE A 90 14.86 -2.86 -0.23
C ILE A 90 15.96 -3.76 -0.80
N HIS A 91 16.52 -4.62 0.04
CA HIS A 91 17.58 -5.57 -0.30
C HIS A 91 17.07 -7.01 -0.33
N ILE A 92 17.75 -7.86 -1.09
CA ILE A 92 17.62 -9.32 -0.96
C ILE A 92 18.17 -9.77 0.39
N GLY A 93 17.53 -10.76 1.01
CA GLY A 93 17.97 -11.39 2.24
C GLY A 93 17.27 -10.84 3.48
N THR A 94 18.01 -10.77 4.59
CA THR A 94 17.47 -10.35 5.90
C THR A 94 18.37 -9.28 6.52
N CYS A 95 17.90 -8.60 7.55
CA CYS A 95 18.70 -7.64 8.32
C CYS A 95 19.95 -8.25 8.96
N ALA A 96 20.01 -9.58 9.15
CA ALA A 96 21.21 -10.27 9.62
C ALA A 96 22.23 -10.51 8.51
N LYS A 97 21.79 -10.57 7.25
CA LYS A 97 22.61 -10.82 6.07
C LYS A 97 21.95 -10.17 4.84
N LEU A 98 22.25 -8.88 4.65
CA LEU A 98 21.78 -8.12 3.48
C LEU A 98 22.63 -8.51 2.26
N GLY A 99 21.94 -8.75 1.14
CA GLY A 99 22.53 -8.85 -0.19
C GLY A 99 22.49 -7.51 -0.92
N ASP A 100 22.54 -7.57 -2.25
CA ASP A 100 22.49 -6.38 -3.10
C ASP A 100 21.14 -5.65 -2.99
N PRO A 101 21.11 -4.31 -3.13
CA PRO A 101 19.87 -3.55 -3.18
C PRO A 101 19.09 -3.90 -4.46
N THR A 102 17.80 -4.18 -4.29
CA THR A 102 16.88 -4.50 -5.40
C THR A 102 16.02 -3.31 -5.79
N TYR A 103 15.58 -2.54 -4.79
CA TYR A 103 14.76 -1.35 -5.01
C TYR A 103 15.38 -0.15 -4.31
N THR A 104 15.61 0.92 -5.06
CA THR A 104 16.06 2.20 -4.52
C THR A 104 14.86 2.99 -4.03
N LEU A 105 14.94 3.51 -2.81
CA LEU A 105 13.90 4.35 -2.22
C LEU A 105 14.39 5.79 -2.12
N SER A 106 13.45 6.73 -2.03
CA SER A 106 13.73 8.10 -1.62
C SER A 106 14.46 8.10 -0.29
N ASN A 107 15.50 8.92 -0.19
CA ASN A 107 16.26 9.10 1.04
C ASN A 107 15.33 9.54 2.19
N VAL A 108 15.60 9.03 3.38
CA VAL A 108 14.98 9.50 4.62
C VAL A 108 15.60 10.84 4.99
N VAL A 109 14.76 11.86 5.15
CA VAL A 109 15.15 13.21 5.56
C VAL A 109 14.24 13.64 6.70
N GLY A 110 14.83 14.04 7.83
CA GLY A 110 14.06 14.38 9.03
C GLY A 110 13.15 13.24 9.50
N GLY A 111 13.61 12.00 9.33
CA GLY A 111 12.88 10.80 9.73
C GLY A 111 11.76 10.35 8.78
N ASN A 112 11.56 11.00 7.63
CA ASN A 112 10.45 10.64 6.73
C ASN A 112 10.94 10.37 5.30
N SER A 113 10.34 9.40 4.62
CA SER A 113 10.40 9.31 3.15
C SER A 113 9.17 8.63 2.56
N GLU A 114 8.90 8.93 1.29
CA GLU A 114 7.89 8.28 0.48
C GLU A 114 8.47 7.99 -0.91
N THR A 115 8.19 6.79 -1.42
CA THR A 115 8.63 6.35 -2.75
C THR A 115 7.48 5.65 -3.45
N LEU A 116 7.25 5.98 -4.73
CA LEU A 116 6.33 5.25 -5.59
C LEU A 116 7.13 4.51 -6.67
N LEU A 117 7.13 3.19 -6.62
CA LEU A 117 7.84 2.31 -7.53
C LEU A 117 6.86 1.75 -8.56
N ASP A 118 7.06 2.07 -9.83
CA ASP A 118 6.26 1.56 -10.96
C ASP A 118 6.69 0.18 -11.45
N THR A 119 7.74 -0.39 -10.85
CA THR A 119 8.33 -1.69 -11.20
C THR A 119 7.91 -2.82 -10.27
N ALA A 120 7.14 -2.54 -9.22
CA ALA A 120 6.74 -3.51 -8.21
C ALA A 120 5.32 -3.26 -7.71
N THR A 121 4.70 -4.31 -7.18
CA THR A 121 3.52 -4.28 -6.31
C THR A 121 3.83 -4.94 -4.97
N VAL A 122 2.95 -4.79 -3.97
CA VAL A 122 3.10 -5.47 -2.67
C VAL A 122 3.16 -6.99 -2.86
N GLU A 123 2.33 -7.55 -3.74
CA GLU A 123 2.33 -8.98 -4.05
C GLU A 123 3.69 -9.44 -4.60
N GLN A 124 4.28 -8.69 -5.52
CA GLN A 124 5.60 -9.01 -6.09
C GLN A 124 6.71 -8.94 -5.03
N ILE A 125 6.65 -7.98 -4.10
CA ILE A 125 7.57 -7.92 -2.96
C ILE A 125 7.43 -9.17 -2.08
N LEU A 126 6.19 -9.58 -1.75
CA LEU A 126 5.95 -10.76 -0.92
C LEU A 126 6.35 -12.07 -1.61
N ALA A 127 6.22 -12.15 -2.94
CA ALA A 127 6.69 -13.28 -3.73
C ALA A 127 8.22 -13.35 -3.83
N GLY A 128 8.92 -12.22 -3.68
CA GLY A 128 10.37 -12.10 -3.73
C GLY A 128 11.11 -12.37 -2.42
N LEU A 129 10.40 -12.74 -1.35
CA LEU A 129 11.02 -12.98 -0.04
C LEU A 129 12.10 -14.09 -0.09
N PRO A 130 13.17 -13.99 0.71
CA PRO A 130 13.40 -13.00 1.77
C PRO A 130 13.90 -11.64 1.25
N LEU A 131 13.30 -10.57 1.77
CA LEU A 131 13.68 -9.17 1.52
C LEU A 131 13.71 -8.39 2.84
N ALA A 132 14.48 -7.31 2.87
CA ALA A 132 14.54 -6.40 4.02
C ALA A 132 14.60 -4.94 3.58
N VAL A 133 13.90 -4.06 4.32
CA VAL A 133 14.04 -2.62 4.19
C VAL A 133 15.21 -2.17 5.07
N ASN A 134 16.15 -1.43 4.50
CA ASN A 134 17.34 -0.93 5.19
C ASN A 134 17.53 0.56 4.96
N VAL A 135 18.02 1.25 5.99
CA VAL A 135 18.38 2.68 5.95
C VAL A 135 19.86 2.85 6.33
N HIS A 136 20.58 3.61 5.51
CA HIS A 136 22.01 3.90 5.62
C HIS A 136 22.24 5.22 6.37
N LYS A 137 23.40 5.38 7.00
CA LYS A 137 23.74 6.56 7.81
C LYS A 137 23.82 7.85 6.98
N SER A 138 24.44 7.79 5.82
CA SER A 138 24.58 8.90 4.86
C SER A 138 25.15 8.39 3.54
N ALA A 139 25.17 9.22 2.50
CA ALA A 139 25.83 8.87 1.23
C ALA A 139 27.35 8.62 1.39
N THR A 140 28.02 9.37 2.27
CA THR A 140 29.46 9.24 2.51
C THR A 140 29.81 8.05 3.42
N GLU A 141 28.87 7.60 4.24
CA GLU A 141 29.03 6.46 5.14
C GLU A 141 28.04 5.33 4.78
N ALA A 142 27.87 5.06 3.49
CA ALA A 142 26.86 4.13 2.98
C ALA A 142 26.98 2.71 3.58
N SER A 143 28.16 2.24 3.99
CA SER A 143 28.29 0.91 4.61
C SER A 143 27.83 0.85 6.08
N LYS A 144 27.42 1.97 6.68
CA LYS A 144 26.88 2.02 8.05
C LYS A 144 25.37 2.09 8.01
N TYR A 145 24.71 1.10 8.58
CA TYR A 145 23.24 1.04 8.63
C TYR A 145 22.71 1.60 9.94
N VAL A 146 21.59 2.31 9.87
CA VAL A 146 20.96 2.93 11.04
C VAL A 146 19.68 2.23 11.47
N ALA A 147 18.91 1.69 10.54
CA ALA A 147 17.69 0.96 10.84
C ALA A 147 17.44 -0.15 9.81
N CYS A 148 16.81 -1.24 10.21
CA CYS A 148 16.46 -2.33 9.31
C CYS A 148 15.23 -3.12 9.79
N GLY A 149 14.38 -3.56 8.85
CA GLY A 149 13.25 -4.44 9.11
C GLY A 149 13.13 -5.54 8.04
N ASN A 150 12.95 -6.79 8.47
CA ASN A 150 12.67 -7.91 7.57
C ASN A 150 11.24 -7.80 7.06
N ILE A 151 11.04 -7.90 5.75
CA ILE A 151 9.71 -7.97 5.17
C ILE A 151 9.19 -9.39 5.41
N VAL A 152 8.02 -9.50 6.01
CA VAL A 152 7.35 -10.78 6.27
C VAL A 152 5.99 -10.79 5.57
N ASN A 153 5.60 -11.94 5.05
CA ASN A 153 4.25 -12.11 4.55
C ASN A 153 3.29 -12.24 5.76
N PRO A 154 2.38 -11.27 5.99
CA PRO A 154 1.48 -11.31 7.15
C PRO A 154 0.50 -12.49 7.10
N ASN A 155 0.30 -13.08 5.92
CA ASN A 155 -0.58 -14.22 5.69
C ASN A 155 0.19 -15.55 5.60
N ALA A 156 1.52 -15.55 5.76
CA ALA A 156 2.27 -16.79 5.80
C ALA A 156 1.83 -17.62 7.03
N PRO A 157 1.70 -18.95 6.90
CA PRO A 157 1.53 -19.81 8.07
C PRO A 157 2.67 -19.51 9.03
N VAL A 158 2.35 -19.11 10.27
CA VAL A 158 3.36 -18.82 11.28
C VAL A 158 4.13 -20.12 11.53
N ALA A 159 5.30 -20.27 10.91
CA ALA A 159 6.25 -21.30 11.29
C ALA A 159 6.61 -21.02 12.75
N ALA A 160 6.32 -21.98 13.63
CA ALA A 160 6.51 -21.86 15.07
C ALA A 160 7.87 -21.22 15.37
N SER A 161 7.85 -19.96 15.79
CA SER A 161 9.04 -19.26 16.23
C SER A 161 9.55 -19.97 17.46
N SER A 162 10.68 -20.68 17.33
CA SER A 162 11.41 -21.23 18.46
C SER A 162 12.06 -20.08 19.23
N THR A 163 11.27 -19.46 20.11
CA THR A 163 11.81 -18.62 21.17
C THR A 163 12.62 -19.51 22.11
N GLY A 164 13.92 -19.60 21.85
CA GLY A 164 14.90 -20.11 22.79
C GLY A 164 14.95 -19.19 24.00
N ALA A 165 14.13 -19.48 25.00
CA ALA A 165 14.31 -18.95 26.34
C ALA A 165 15.49 -19.69 27.00
N THR A 166 16.68 -19.09 26.91
CA THR A 166 17.79 -19.44 27.79
C THR A 166 17.43 -19.00 29.21
N ALA A 167 16.98 -19.94 30.03
CA ALA A 167 16.84 -19.74 31.46
C ALA A 167 18.23 -19.61 32.08
N ALA A 168 18.61 -18.37 32.42
CA ALA A 168 19.71 -18.11 33.33
C ALA A 168 19.21 -18.30 34.76
N THR A 169 19.58 -19.40 35.41
CA THR A 169 19.46 -19.56 36.87
C THR A 169 20.82 -19.24 37.49
N GLY A 170 20.99 -17.98 37.88
CA GLY A 170 21.99 -17.59 38.87
C GLY A 170 21.28 -17.40 40.22
N ILE A 171 21.67 -18.17 41.23
CA ILE A 171 21.40 -17.84 42.63
C ILE A 171 22.73 -17.92 43.38
N ALA A 172 23.21 -16.75 43.81
CA ALA A 172 24.26 -16.58 44.79
C ALA A 172 23.62 -16.16 46.11
N THR A 173 24.10 -16.71 47.24
CA THR A 173 24.07 -16.25 48.66
C THR A 173 24.25 -17.49 49.55
N THR A 174 24.90 -17.56 50.71
CA THR A 174 25.75 -16.67 51.54
C THR A 174 26.45 -17.56 52.58
N THR A 175 27.63 -17.12 53.02
CA THR A 175 28.46 -17.57 54.14
C THR A 175 27.73 -17.67 55.49
N PRO A 176 28.23 -18.51 56.40
CA PRO A 176 28.62 -18.00 57.73
C PRO A 176 30.12 -18.16 58.02
#